data_AF-A0A1X7VXY2-F1
#
_entry.id   AF-A0A1X7VXY2-F1
#
_cell.length_a   1.000
_cell.length_b   1.000
_cell.length_c   1.000
_cell.angle_alpha   90.00
_cell.angle_beta   90.00
_cell.angle_gamma   90.00
#
_symmetry.space_group_name_H-M   'P 1'
#
loop_
_entity.id
_entity.type
_entity.pdbx_description
1 polymer ?
#
loop_
_entity_poly.entity_id
_entity_poly.type
_entity_poly.pdbx_seq_one_letter_code
_entity_poly.pdbx_strand_id
1 'polypeptide(L)' 'MSALQLSLVCVLCSCFVATAKLPNIVFVLVDDWGFADVGFRNPAISSPNFDQLAKTGLVLNFHYVFNYCSPSCASFLTG' A
#
# COMPACT_ATOMS: atom_id res chain seq x y z
N MET A 1 -30.53 -37.11 -19.45
CA MET A 1 -29.83 -35.82 -19.20
C MET A 1 -28.38 -36.05 -19.61
N SER A 2 -28.03 -35.61 -20.82
CA SER A 2 -26.90 -36.13 -21.59
C SER A 2 -25.56 -35.62 -21.05
N ALA A 3 -24.56 -36.51 -20.95
CA ALA A 3 -23.19 -36.20 -20.55
C ALA A 3 -22.55 -35.06 -21.38
N LEU A 4 -23.07 -34.84 -22.60
CA LEU A 4 -22.70 -33.75 -23.49
C LEU A 4 -23.01 -32.37 -22.90
N GLN A 5 -24.14 -32.23 -22.18
CA GLN A 5 -24.51 -30.96 -21.54
C GLN A 5 -23.59 -30.65 -20.34
N LEU A 6 -23.15 -31.67 -19.60
CA LEU A 6 -22.26 -31.50 -18.45
C LEU A 6 -20.83 -31.16 -18.89
N SER A 7 -20.36 -31.73 -20.01
CA SER A 7 -19.07 -31.41 -20.62
C SER A 7 -19.01 -29.97 -21.13
N LEU A 8 -20.08 -29.47 -21.76
CA LEU A 8 -20.14 -28.11 -22.30
C LEU A 8 -20.10 -27.03 -21.20
N VAL A 9 -20.74 -27.30 -20.05
CA VAL A 9 -20.71 -26.41 -18.88
C VAL A 9 -19.30 -26.35 -18.26
N CYS A 10 -18.59 -27.46 -18.20
CA CYS A 10 -17.21 -27.50 -17.70
C CYS A 10 -16.23 -26.70 -18.58
N VAL A 11 -16.38 -26.76 -19.90
CA VAL A 11 -15.52 -26.00 -20.83
C VAL A 11 -15.76 -24.49 -20.72
N LEU A 12 -17.02 -24.06 -20.56
CA LEU A 12 -17.36 -22.64 -20.36
C LEU A 12 -16.82 -22.08 -19.04
N CYS A 13 -16.74 -22.90 -17.99
CA CYS A 13 -16.25 -22.48 -16.68
C CYS A 13 -14.72 -22.31 -16.62
N SER A 14 -13.96 -22.97 -17.51
CA SER A 14 -12.49 -22.98 -17.46
C SER A 14 -11.82 -21.75 -18.10
N CYS A 15 -12.58 -20.86 -18.76
CA CYS A 15 -12.02 -19.72 -19.50
C CYS A 15 -11.85 -18.43 -18.67
N PHE A 16 -12.27 -18.39 -17.40
CA PHE A 16 -12.15 -17.21 -16.55
C PHE A 16 -11.04 -17.35 -15.50
N VAL A 17 -9.80 -17.64 -15.94
CA VAL A 17 -8.62 -17.30 -15.14
C VAL A 17 -8.29 -15.85 -15.45
N ALA A 18 -8.87 -14.93 -14.67
CA ALA A 18 -8.44 -13.55 -14.65
C ALA A 18 -7.04 -13.51 -14.00
N THR A 19 -6.01 -13.19 -14.78
CA THR A 19 -4.69 -12.93 -14.22
C THR A 19 -4.80 -11.68 -13.34
N ALA A 20 -4.75 -11.86 -12.02
CA ALA A 20 -4.79 -10.75 -11.09
C ALA A 20 -3.51 -9.94 -11.30
N LYS A 21 -3.66 -8.74 -11.87
CA LYS A 21 -2.53 -7.84 -12.08
C LYS A 21 -1.96 -7.48 -10.70
N LEU A 22 -0.66 -7.72 -10.51
CA LEU A 22 0.01 -7.36 -9.28
C LEU A 22 -0.08 -5.84 -9.06
N PRO A 23 -0.33 -5.38 -7.82
CA PRO A 23 -0.32 -3.96 -7.53
C PRO A 23 1.10 -3.42 -7.65
N ASN A 24 1.23 -2.18 -8.13
CA ASN A 24 2.49 -1.44 -8.01
C ASN A 24 2.62 -0.95 -6.57
N ILE A 25 3.78 -1.18 -5.95
CA ILE A 25 4.08 -0.71 -4.60
C ILE A 25 5.09 0.44 -4.73
N VAL A 26 4.73 1.61 -4.20
CA VAL A 26 5.59 2.81 -4.21
C VAL A 26 5.86 3.21 -2.77
N PHE A 27 7.14 3.30 -2.41
CA PHE A 27 7.58 3.80 -1.12
C PHE A 27 8.02 5.26 -1.26
N VAL A 28 7.47 6.14 -0.43
CA VAL A 28 7.88 7.54 -0.29
C VAL A 28 8.56 7.68 1.07
N LEU A 29 9.88 7.67 1.08
CA LEU A 29 10.71 7.86 2.28
C LEU A 29 11.20 9.31 2.31
N VAL A 30 11.01 9.99 3.43
CA VAL A 30 11.36 11.40 3.62
C VAL A 30 12.40 11.51 4.73
N ASP A 31 13.46 12.27 4.48
CA ASP A 31 14.56 12.49 5.43
C ASP A 31 14.15 13.50 6.50
N ASP A 32 14.52 13.21 7.76
CA ASP A 32 14.26 14.07 8.93
C ASP A 32 12.82 14.61 9.07
N TRP A 33 11.82 13.82 8.67
CA TRP A 33 10.42 14.26 8.73
C TRP A 33 9.82 14.07 10.14
N GLY A 34 9.71 15.17 10.88
CA GLY A 34 9.21 15.15 12.25
C GLY A 34 7.75 14.70 12.36
N PHE A 35 7.39 14.14 13.53
CA PHE A 35 6.05 13.59 13.76
C PHE A 35 4.92 14.62 13.54
N ALA A 36 5.16 15.90 13.80
CA ALA A 36 4.17 16.97 13.64
C ALA A 36 4.39 17.82 12.37
N ASP A 37 5.27 17.41 11.46
CA ASP A 37 5.62 18.18 10.25
C ASP A 37 4.70 17.84 9.05
N VAL A 38 3.45 17.51 9.35
CA VAL A 38 2.41 17.12 8.37
C VAL A 38 1.06 17.70 8.73
N GLY A 39 0.32 18.16 7.73
CA GLY A 39 -0.99 18.81 7.88
C GLY A 39 -2.03 17.95 8.60
N PHE A 40 -2.05 16.65 8.35
CA PHE A 40 -2.94 15.70 9.03
C PHE A 40 -2.63 15.50 10.53
N ARG A 41 -1.52 16.03 11.05
CA ARG A 41 -1.18 16.06 12.49
C ARG A 41 -1.07 17.47 13.06
N ASN A 42 -0.67 18.43 12.25
CA ASN A 42 -0.49 19.83 12.63
C ASN A 42 -1.15 20.75 11.59
N PRO A 43 -2.28 21.39 11.94
CA PRO A 43 -3.00 22.30 11.04
C PRO A 43 -2.19 23.50 10.53
N ALA A 44 -1.06 23.83 11.15
CA ALA A 44 -0.17 24.90 10.69
C ALA A 44 0.69 24.50 9.47
N ILE A 45 0.80 23.20 9.16
CA ILE A 45 1.60 22.68 8.05
C ILE A 45 0.70 22.39 6.85
N SER A 46 1.14 22.78 5.65
CA SER A 46 0.44 22.50 4.40
C SER A 46 1.06 21.29 3.70
N SER A 47 0.37 20.15 3.71
CA SER A 47 0.78 18.93 2.99
C SER A 47 -0.40 18.23 2.29
N PRO A 48 -1.11 18.91 1.37
CA PRO A 48 -2.44 18.49 0.88
C PRO A 48 -2.46 17.08 0.27
N ASN A 49 -1.39 16.67 -0.42
CA ASN A 49 -1.29 15.33 -1.02
C ASN A 49 -1.17 14.23 0.07
N PHE A 50 -0.39 14.47 1.11
CA PHE A 50 -0.25 13.54 2.23
C PHE A 50 -1.49 13.54 3.12
N ASP A 51 -2.17 14.69 3.25
CA ASP A 51 -3.43 14.79 3.98
C ASP A 51 -4.53 13.99 3.28
N GLN A 52 -4.57 14.00 1.95
CA GLN A 52 -5.46 13.16 1.17
C GLN A 52 -5.15 11.67 1.35
N LEU A 53 -3.86 11.29 1.28
CA LEU A 53 -3.41 9.91 1.50
C LEU A 53 -3.78 9.42 2.90
N ALA A 54 -3.62 10.25 3.93
CA ALA A 54 -3.99 9.93 5.31
C ALA A 54 -5.50 9.71 5.48
N LYS A 55 -6.35 10.44 4.73
CA LYS A 55 -7.81 10.27 4.76
C LYS A 55 -8.30 8.99 4.09
N THR A 56 -7.62 8.55 3.04
CA THR A 56 -8.01 7.35 2.26
C THR A 56 -7.28 6.09 2.69
N GLY A 57 -6.25 6.22 3.54
CA GLY A 57 -5.36 5.15 3.95
C GLY A 57 -5.35 4.90 5.46
N LEU A 58 -4.27 4.29 5.93
CA LEU A 58 -4.02 4.02 7.34
C LEU A 58 -2.90 4.92 7.85
N VAL A 59 -3.15 5.63 8.94
CA VAL A 59 -2.13 6.42 9.66
C VAL A 59 -1.60 5.61 10.84
N LEU A 60 -0.28 5.36 10.84
CA LEU A 60 0.40 4.74 11.97
C LEU A 60 0.73 5.81 13.02
N ASN A 61 0.10 5.71 14.20
CA ASN A 61 0.33 6.66 15.31
C ASN A 61 1.61 6.38 16.10
N PHE A 62 2.14 5.16 16.02
CA PHE A 62 3.32 4.71 16.75
C PHE A 62 4.27 3.97 15.81
N HIS A 63 4.93 4.73 14.93
CA HIS A 63 5.97 4.25 14.02
C HIS A 63 7.33 4.76 14.51
N TYR A 64 8.21 3.84 14.92
CA TYR A 64 9.50 4.15 15.53
C TYR A 64 10.64 3.84 14.57
N VAL A 65 11.66 4.70 14.56
CA VAL A 65 12.86 4.59 13.71
C VAL A 65 14.11 4.84 14.55
N PHE A 66 15.28 4.48 14.01
CA PHE A 66 16.56 4.89 14.60
C PHE A 66 16.72 6.40 14.51
N ASN A 67 17.43 6.99 15.46
CA ASN A 67 17.73 8.43 15.51
C ASN A 67 18.83 8.88 14.51
N TYR A 68 19.15 8.04 13.51
CA TYR A 68 20.14 8.31 12.49
C TYR A 68 19.66 7.78 11.13
N CYS A 69 19.91 8.53 10.06
CA CYS A 69 19.42 8.21 8.71
C CYS A 69 19.93 6.84 8.22
N SER A 70 21.24 6.59 8.33
CA SER A 70 21.86 5.35 7.82
C SER A 70 21.28 4.07 8.42
N PRO A 71 21.19 3.88 9.76
CA PRO A 71 20.58 2.69 10.33
C PRO A 71 19.06 2.62 10.08
N SER A 72 18.34 3.74 10.04
CA SER A 72 16.91 3.76 9.70
C SER A 72 16.65 3.27 8.27
N CYS A 73 17.40 3.77 7.30
CA CYS A 73 17.33 3.33 5.90
C CYS A 73 17.77 1.87 5.73
N ALA A 74 18.81 1.45 6.44
CA ALA A 74 19.27 0.06 6.41
C ALA A 74 18.17 -0.89 6.91
N SER A 75 17.59 -0.66 8.10
CA SER A 75 16.51 -1.49 8.63
C SER A 75 15.24 -1.47 7.76
N PHE A 76 14.95 -0.36 7.08
CA PHE A 76 13.82 -0.30 6.16
C PHE A 76 14.02 -1.21 4.94
N LEU A 77 15.23 -1.26 4.38
CA LEU A 77 15.52 -2.03 3.17
C LEU A 77 15.75 -3.52 3.45
N THR A 78 16.31 -3.87 4.61
CA THR A 78 16.68 -5.25 4.95
C THR A 78 15.69 -5.96 5.87
N GLY A 79 14.80 -5.20 6.53
CA GLY A 79 14.14 -5.65 7.76
C GLY A 79 15.10 -5.64 8.95
#